data_AF-A0A966YCD9-F1
#
_entry.id   AF-A0A966YCD9-F1
#
_cell.length_a   1.000
_cell.length_b   1.000
_cell.length_c   1.000
_cell.angle_alpha   90.00
_cell.angle_beta   90.00
_cell.angle_gamma   90.00
#
_symmetry.space_group_name_H-M   'P 1'
#
loop_
_entity.id
_entity.type
_entity.pdbx_description
1 polymer ?
#
loop_
_entity_poly.entity_id
_entity_poly.type
_entity_poly.pdbx_seq_one_letter_code
_entity_poly.pdbx_strand_id
1 'polypeptide(L)'
;FQPRRWARRRAQRRGWKEVTPVTTLSGVDVVLPVEPHGRLRTDHRNIPYAEGSDHQRFDIFLPGGCRQGRLPLVVWLPGQDWSAIDRNDCPILWLTGHGYAVATISYRPSTAGHFPAQQLDCRNAIRQLIADAGLWGIDPNRIAVVGRAGGGQLAALLGLNHDGPVATEADPQQLPVRIAAVCGVNPVTHLPTLGPDHDKASSAASRLIGGPLPELREAALAASPLRYASPGDPPTLLIHQRNAPSVPVSQSERLHAALQAAGVNSQLVIRDEADAKLTATSHLGQLLVAFLDRTLIVIPTSVIVTADPASREAG
;
A
#
# COMPACT_ATOMS: atom_id res chain seq x y z
N PHE A 1 -52.64 -40.19 -41.22
CA PHE A 1 -53.01 -38.95 -40.51
C PHE A 1 -52.24 -37.79 -41.12
N GLN A 2 -52.97 -36.85 -41.73
CA GLN A 2 -52.52 -35.72 -42.56
C GLN A 2 -51.89 -34.55 -41.72
N PRO A 3 -51.44 -33.39 -42.30
CA PRO A 3 -50.48 -33.18 -43.41
C PRO A 3 -49.58 -31.88 -43.27
N ARG A 4 -48.65 -31.69 -44.25
CA ARG A 4 -48.28 -30.42 -44.99
C ARG A 4 -47.70 -29.20 -44.23
N ARG A 5 -46.46 -28.74 -44.54
CA ARG A 5 -45.99 -27.83 -45.63
C ARG A 5 -45.95 -26.31 -45.29
N TRP A 6 -44.73 -25.75 -45.39
CA TRP A 6 -44.33 -24.43 -45.95
C TRP A 6 -44.50 -23.07 -45.21
N ALA A 7 -43.38 -22.31 -45.24
CA ALA A 7 -43.22 -20.88 -45.58
C ALA A 7 -43.33 -19.74 -44.54
N ARG A 8 -42.17 -19.07 -44.34
CA ARG A 8 -41.84 -17.62 -44.52
C ARG A 8 -42.86 -16.51 -44.17
N ARG A 9 -42.35 -15.53 -43.39
CA ARG A 9 -42.41 -14.04 -43.47
C ARG A 9 -43.09 -13.28 -42.29
N ARG A 10 -42.29 -12.32 -41.78
CA ARG A 10 -42.54 -11.04 -41.07
C ARG A 10 -44.00 -10.65 -40.73
N ALA A 11 -44.21 -10.21 -39.49
CA ALA A 11 -44.74 -8.86 -39.19
C ALA A 11 -44.64 -8.52 -37.68
N GLN A 12 -44.34 -7.25 -37.41
CA GLN A 12 -44.39 -6.60 -36.10
C GLN A 12 -45.83 -6.52 -35.56
N ARG A 13 -46.02 -6.61 -34.24
CA ARG A 13 -46.61 -5.57 -33.36
C ARG A 13 -47.02 -6.14 -31.98
N ARG A 14 -46.47 -5.51 -30.93
CA ARG A 14 -47.04 -5.19 -29.61
C ARG A 14 -47.74 -6.28 -28.78
N GLY A 15 -47.16 -6.62 -27.63
CA GLY A 15 -47.82 -7.26 -26.49
C GLY A 15 -46.78 -7.75 -25.48
N TRP A 16 -46.80 -7.23 -24.26
CA TRP A 16 -45.75 -7.34 -23.24
C TRP A 16 -45.66 -8.69 -22.47
N LYS A 17 -44.51 -8.84 -21.78
CA LYS A 17 -44.17 -9.64 -20.58
C LYS A 17 -43.71 -11.10 -20.75
N GLU A 18 -42.40 -11.30 -20.60
CA GLU A 18 -41.85 -11.85 -19.35
C GLU A 18 -40.42 -11.32 -19.14
N VAL A 19 -40.19 -10.76 -17.95
CA VAL A 19 -38.93 -10.16 -17.50
C VAL A 19 -38.39 -11.07 -16.41
N THR A 20 -37.22 -11.65 -16.62
CA THR A 20 -36.37 -12.18 -15.54
C THR A 20 -35.24 -11.18 -15.28
N PRO A 21 -34.97 -10.82 -14.01
CA PRO A 21 -34.19 -9.63 -13.69
C PRO A 21 -32.69 -9.88 -13.83
N VAL A 22 -32.06 -9.16 -14.75
CA VAL A 22 -30.67 -8.74 -14.60
C VAL A 22 -30.70 -7.64 -13.54
N THR A 23 -30.20 -7.93 -12.34
CA THR A 23 -29.99 -6.90 -11.33
C THR A 23 -28.82 -6.02 -11.77
N THR A 24 -29.12 -5.04 -12.62
CA THR A 24 -28.31 -3.85 -12.77
C THR A 24 -28.32 -3.10 -11.44
N LEU A 25 -27.16 -2.96 -10.81
CA LEU A 25 -26.95 -1.98 -9.76
C LEU A 25 -27.05 -0.59 -10.38
N SER A 26 -28.27 -0.08 -10.47
CA SER A 26 -28.57 1.31 -10.77
C SER A 26 -28.48 2.14 -9.49
N GLY A 27 -27.75 3.25 -9.54
CA GLY A 27 -27.87 4.31 -8.55
C GLY A 27 -26.77 4.33 -7.48
N VAL A 28 -25.52 4.47 -7.91
CA VAL A 28 -24.61 5.34 -7.17
C VAL A 28 -24.36 6.50 -8.11
N ASP A 29 -24.93 7.65 -7.81
CA ASP A 29 -24.41 8.91 -8.36
C ASP A 29 -22.98 9.01 -7.86
N VAL A 30 -22.04 8.54 -8.69
CA VAL A 30 -20.64 8.85 -8.51
C VAL A 30 -20.53 10.34 -8.74
N VAL A 31 -20.64 11.10 -7.67
CA VAL A 31 -20.18 12.49 -7.65
C VAL A 31 -18.69 12.41 -7.90
N LEU A 32 -18.30 12.51 -9.18
CA LEU A 32 -16.92 12.75 -9.56
C LEU A 32 -16.51 14.03 -8.84
N PRO A 33 -15.49 14.01 -7.97
CA PRO A 33 -14.97 15.26 -7.45
C PRO A 33 -14.55 16.11 -8.64
N VAL A 34 -15.18 17.27 -8.75
CA VAL A 34 -14.81 18.35 -9.65
C VAL A 34 -13.29 18.51 -9.57
N GLU A 35 -12.60 18.44 -10.71
CA GLU A 35 -11.16 18.71 -10.85
C GLU A 35 -10.81 19.96 -10.01
N PRO A 36 -10.07 19.84 -8.89
CA PRO A 36 -9.78 21.02 -8.11
C PRO A 36 -8.72 21.80 -8.87
N HIS A 37 -9.17 22.93 -9.39
CA HIS A 37 -8.35 24.08 -9.77
C HIS A 37 -7.03 24.13 -9.00
N GLY A 38 -5.91 24.04 -9.72
CA GLY A 38 -4.56 24.42 -9.29
C GLY A 38 -4.07 23.93 -7.92
N ARG A 39 -3.15 22.96 -7.92
CA ARG A 39 -2.08 22.64 -6.94
C ARG A 39 -1.98 23.51 -5.66
N LEU A 40 -3.01 23.62 -4.84
CA LEU A 40 -2.82 24.05 -3.46
C LEU A 40 -2.33 22.80 -2.74
N ARG A 41 -1.01 22.72 -2.55
CA ARG A 41 -0.34 21.71 -1.74
C ARG A 41 0.82 22.39 -1.06
N THR A 42 1.05 22.07 0.20
CA THR A 42 2.21 22.58 0.94
C THR A 42 3.30 21.51 0.92
N ASP A 43 4.47 21.87 0.41
CA ASP A 43 5.63 21.00 0.32
C ASP A 43 6.61 21.37 1.44
N HIS A 44 6.91 20.45 2.34
CA HIS A 44 8.02 20.57 3.29
C HIS A 44 9.09 19.54 2.91
N ARG A 45 10.30 19.99 2.62
CA ARG A 45 11.35 19.16 2.02
C ARG A 45 12.60 19.12 2.88
N ASN A 46 13.36 18.04 2.71
CA ASN A 46 14.68 17.82 3.29
C ASN A 46 14.69 17.90 4.82
N ILE A 47 13.66 17.35 5.46
CA ILE A 47 13.55 17.37 6.92
C ILE A 47 14.41 16.23 7.49
N PRO A 48 15.39 16.53 8.38
CA PRO A 48 16.18 15.52 9.06
C PRO A 48 15.35 14.73 10.07
N TYR A 49 15.54 13.41 10.09
CA TYR A 49 15.07 12.54 11.17
C TYR A 49 16.23 11.84 11.91
N ALA A 50 17.47 12.14 11.52
CA ALA A 50 18.69 11.76 12.21
C ALA A 50 19.75 12.86 12.03
N GLU A 51 20.53 13.10 13.08
CA GLU A 51 21.61 14.09 13.07
C GLU A 51 22.75 13.67 12.12
N GLY A 52 23.35 14.65 11.42
CA GLY A 52 24.59 14.47 10.66
C GLY A 52 24.53 13.59 9.40
N SER A 53 23.35 13.11 8.97
CA SER A 53 23.22 12.16 7.86
C SER A 53 22.48 12.73 6.65
N ASP A 54 23.12 12.84 5.49
CA ASP A 54 22.46 13.34 4.27
C ASP A 54 21.40 12.40 3.69
N HIS A 55 21.47 11.11 4.06
CA HIS A 55 20.52 10.10 3.58
C HIS A 55 19.26 10.02 4.43
N GLN A 56 19.32 10.35 5.71
CA GLN A 56 18.21 10.20 6.64
C GLN A 56 17.35 11.47 6.68
N ARG A 57 16.56 11.62 5.62
CA ARG A 57 15.68 12.77 5.37
C ARG A 57 14.31 12.30 4.87
N PHE A 58 13.27 13.08 5.13
CA PHE A 58 11.98 12.90 4.49
C PHE A 58 11.47 14.21 3.89
N ASP A 59 10.60 14.09 2.91
CA ASP A 59 9.76 15.21 2.45
C ASP A 59 8.30 14.85 2.76
N ILE A 60 7.50 15.83 3.18
CA ILE A 60 6.07 15.68 3.44
C ILE A 60 5.28 16.71 2.63
N PHE A 61 4.17 16.25 2.08
CA PHE A 61 3.32 16.98 1.16
C PHE A 61 1.90 16.96 1.70
N LEU A 62 1.35 18.14 1.97
CA LEU A 62 0.04 18.29 2.61
C LEU A 62 -0.99 18.81 1.60
N PRO A 63 -2.21 18.24 1.58
CA PRO A 63 -3.30 18.76 0.76
C PRO A 63 -3.54 20.25 1.10
N GLY A 64 -3.73 21.10 0.10
CA GLY A 64 -3.97 22.52 0.33
C GLY A 64 -5.41 22.85 0.70
N GLY A 65 -5.59 24.10 1.14
CA GLY A 65 -6.83 24.59 1.75
C GLY A 65 -6.90 24.29 3.26
N CYS A 66 -7.70 25.07 3.99
CA CYS A 66 -7.95 24.84 5.41
C CYS A 66 -8.79 23.56 5.58
N ARG A 67 -8.15 22.42 5.83
CA ARG A 67 -8.84 21.18 6.18
C ARG A 67 -8.94 21.04 7.69
N GLN A 68 -10.16 20.91 8.20
CA GLN A 68 -10.41 20.49 9.57
C GLN A 68 -10.29 18.97 9.67
N GLY A 69 -9.53 18.47 10.64
CA GLY A 69 -9.38 17.04 10.92
C GLY A 69 -7.94 16.54 10.83
N ARG A 70 -7.72 15.30 11.29
CA ARG A 70 -6.41 14.62 11.24
C ARG A 70 -6.31 13.81 9.94
N LEU A 71 -5.37 14.19 9.08
CA LEU A 71 -5.19 13.63 7.74
C LEU A 71 -4.63 12.20 7.80
N PRO A 72 -5.16 11.26 7.00
CA PRO A 72 -4.48 9.99 6.78
C PRO A 72 -3.14 10.23 6.05
N LEU A 73 -2.09 9.51 6.47
CA LEU A 73 -0.75 9.62 5.89
C LEU A 73 -0.45 8.42 5.01
N VAL A 74 0.07 8.68 3.81
CA VAL A 74 0.59 7.65 2.90
C VAL A 74 2.08 7.89 2.70
N VAL A 75 2.89 6.93 3.13
CA VAL A 75 4.35 6.98 3.03
C VAL A 75 4.81 6.20 1.80
N TRP A 76 5.57 6.86 0.92
CA TRP A 76 6.23 6.26 -0.22
C TRP A 76 7.66 5.84 0.11
N LEU A 77 7.98 4.57 -0.19
CA LEU A 77 9.32 4.02 -0.10
C LEU A 77 9.85 3.68 -1.50
N PRO A 78 10.86 4.42 -1.99
CA PRO A 78 11.48 4.17 -3.29
C PRO A 78 12.20 2.82 -3.33
N GLY A 79 12.27 2.26 -4.54
CA GLY A 79 12.66 0.87 -4.81
C GLY A 79 13.98 0.65 -5.52
N GLN A 80 14.87 1.64 -5.53
CA GLN A 80 16.07 1.67 -6.36
C GLN A 80 17.16 0.73 -5.83
N ASP A 81 16.95 -0.59 -5.75
CA ASP A 81 17.97 -1.56 -5.33
C ASP A 81 18.63 -1.25 -3.96
N TRP A 82 17.86 -0.63 -3.06
CA TRP A 82 18.35 -0.12 -1.77
C TRP A 82 19.55 0.85 -1.89
N SER A 83 19.67 1.53 -3.03
CA SER A 83 20.69 2.55 -3.30
C SER A 83 20.27 3.92 -2.76
N ALA A 84 21.11 4.93 -3.03
CA ALA A 84 20.76 6.32 -2.75
C ALA A 84 19.48 6.68 -3.52
N ILE A 85 18.63 7.47 -2.87
CA ILE A 85 17.26 7.74 -3.32
C ILE A 85 17.12 9.19 -3.73
N ASP A 86 16.61 9.40 -4.94
CA ASP A 86 16.01 10.68 -5.32
C ASP A 86 14.58 10.76 -4.77
N ARG A 87 14.37 11.61 -3.76
CA ARG A 87 13.05 11.83 -3.14
C ARG A 87 12.08 12.57 -4.07
N ASN A 88 12.56 13.16 -5.18
CA ASN A 88 11.69 13.78 -6.17
C ASN A 88 10.88 12.76 -6.99
N ASP A 89 11.31 11.49 -7.05
CA ASP A 89 10.57 10.40 -7.72
C ASP A 89 9.49 9.79 -6.80
N CYS A 90 8.47 10.58 -6.50
CA CYS A 90 7.29 10.15 -5.75
C CYS A 90 6.08 10.03 -6.68
N PRO A 91 5.76 8.82 -7.21
CA PRO A 91 4.70 8.65 -8.20
C PRO A 91 3.30 8.78 -7.60
N ILE A 92 3.16 8.69 -6.27
CA ILE A 92 1.86 8.76 -5.56
C ILE A 92 1.52 10.16 -5.06
N LEU A 93 2.31 11.17 -5.42
CA LEU A 93 2.18 12.53 -4.91
C LEU A 93 0.82 13.18 -5.23
N TRP A 94 0.13 12.70 -6.27
CA TRP A 94 -1.23 13.13 -6.61
C TRP A 94 -2.29 12.73 -5.58
N LEU A 95 -1.99 11.81 -4.65
CA LEU A 95 -2.89 11.44 -3.54
C LEU A 95 -3.21 12.63 -2.62
N THR A 96 -2.39 13.69 -2.63
CA THR A 96 -2.77 14.93 -1.92
C THR A 96 -4.04 15.57 -2.49
N GLY A 97 -4.33 15.39 -3.78
CA GLY A 97 -5.62 15.78 -4.37
C GLY A 97 -6.81 14.97 -3.85
N HIS A 98 -6.56 13.78 -3.29
CA HIS A 98 -7.56 12.91 -2.67
C HIS A 98 -7.64 13.07 -1.15
N GLY A 99 -6.95 14.07 -0.56
CA GLY A 99 -7.05 14.37 0.86
C GLY A 99 -6.12 13.57 1.76
N TYR A 100 -5.11 12.91 1.19
CA TYR A 100 -4.05 12.26 1.94
C TYR A 100 -2.88 13.21 2.17
N ALA A 101 -2.27 13.17 3.35
CA ALA A 101 -0.88 13.60 3.48
C ALA A 101 0.02 12.56 2.81
N VAL A 102 1.03 12.99 2.08
CA VAL A 102 1.99 12.09 1.42
C VAL A 102 3.38 12.39 1.95
N ALA A 103 4.13 11.37 2.35
CA ALA A 103 5.54 11.51 2.70
C ALA A 103 6.40 10.60 1.83
N THR A 104 7.64 11.01 1.55
CA THR A 104 8.66 10.19 0.89
C THR A 104 9.89 10.16 1.77
N ILE A 105 10.45 8.97 1.99
CA ILE A 105 11.58 8.77 2.91
C ILE A 105 12.79 8.34 2.09
N SER A 106 13.91 9.02 2.28
CA SER A 106 15.22 8.47 1.92
C SER A 106 15.82 7.80 3.14
N TYR A 107 16.54 6.70 2.91
CA TYR A 107 17.21 5.89 3.93
C TYR A 107 18.65 5.61 3.51
N ARG A 108 19.49 5.14 4.43
CA ARG A 108 20.88 4.80 4.13
C ARG A 108 20.97 3.79 2.98
N PRO A 109 21.76 4.05 1.93
CA PRO A 109 21.97 3.07 0.88
C PRO A 109 22.70 1.85 1.42
N SER A 110 22.58 0.70 0.75
CA SER A 110 23.25 -0.55 1.14
C SER A 110 24.78 -0.41 1.22
N THR A 111 25.37 0.57 0.52
CA THR A 111 26.79 0.91 0.57
C THR A 111 27.20 1.69 1.82
N ALA A 112 26.25 2.32 2.51
CA ALA A 112 26.47 3.05 3.76
C ALA A 112 26.05 2.25 5.00
N GLY A 113 25.28 1.17 4.83
CA GLY A 113 24.95 0.23 5.89
C GLY A 113 24.18 -0.97 5.38
N HIS A 114 24.52 -2.16 5.86
CA HIS A 114 23.77 -3.38 5.55
C HIS A 114 22.43 -3.40 6.31
N PHE A 115 21.52 -4.24 5.84
CA PHE A 115 20.28 -4.55 6.55
C PHE A 115 20.60 -4.99 7.99
N PRO A 116 19.88 -4.50 9.02
CA PRO A 116 18.58 -3.81 8.97
C PRO A 116 18.62 -2.28 8.90
N ALA A 117 19.75 -1.64 8.53
CA ALA A 117 19.87 -0.17 8.51
C ALA A 117 18.73 0.55 7.78
N GLN A 118 18.32 0.04 6.61
CA GLN A 118 17.24 0.61 5.80
C GLN A 118 15.87 0.53 6.49
N GLN A 119 15.57 -0.61 7.13
CA GLN A 119 14.31 -0.81 7.85
C GLN A 119 14.25 0.11 9.07
N LEU A 120 15.35 0.19 9.83
CA LEU A 120 15.47 1.08 10.99
C LEU A 120 15.30 2.54 10.60
N ASP A 121 15.91 2.95 9.50
CA ASP A 121 15.80 4.31 8.97
C ASP A 121 14.36 4.68 8.60
N CYS A 122 13.66 3.81 7.87
CA CYS A 122 12.27 4.05 7.52
C CYS A 122 11.38 4.11 8.77
N ARG A 123 11.63 3.22 9.75
CA ARG A 123 10.88 3.20 11.01
C ARG A 123 11.11 4.48 11.82
N ASN A 124 12.36 4.95 11.89
CA ASN A 124 12.72 6.19 12.58
C ASN A 124 12.07 7.43 11.92
N ALA A 125 12.05 7.47 10.59
CA ALA A 125 11.37 8.54 9.87
C ALA A 125 9.85 8.55 10.13
N ILE A 126 9.19 7.39 10.11
CA ILE A 126 7.76 7.29 10.46
C ILE A 126 7.53 7.69 11.92
N ARG A 127 8.44 7.31 12.82
CA ARG A 127 8.36 7.72 14.23
C ARG A 127 8.46 9.24 14.39
N GLN A 128 9.36 9.89 13.67
CA GLN A 128 9.46 11.35 13.66
C GLN A 128 8.17 11.99 13.15
N LEU A 129 7.60 11.47 12.05
CA LEU A 129 6.31 11.93 11.52
C LEU A 129 5.18 11.78 12.56
N ILE A 130 5.15 10.67 13.31
CA ILE A 130 4.20 10.44 14.40
C ILE A 130 4.40 11.43 15.55
N ALA A 131 5.65 11.67 15.96
CA ALA A 131 5.98 12.62 17.03
C ALA A 131 5.52 14.05 16.67
N ASP A 132 5.69 14.42 15.40
CA ASP A 132 5.29 15.72 14.87
C ASP A 132 3.86 15.72 14.28
N ALA A 133 3.03 14.72 14.60
CA ALA A 133 1.73 14.55 13.95
C ALA A 133 0.82 15.79 14.09
N GLY A 134 0.91 16.49 15.23
CA GLY A 134 0.19 17.75 15.47
C GLY A 134 0.65 18.90 14.57
N LEU A 135 1.96 18.98 14.28
CA LEU A 135 2.53 19.98 13.37
C LEU A 135 2.04 19.75 11.94
N TRP A 136 2.02 18.49 11.50
CA TRP A 136 1.61 18.12 10.14
C TRP A 136 0.11 17.98 9.96
N GLY A 137 -0.67 18.01 11.04
CA GLY A 137 -2.12 17.76 11.01
C GLY A 137 -2.48 16.34 10.58
N ILE A 138 -1.61 15.35 10.84
CA ILE A 138 -1.83 13.94 10.46
C ILE A 138 -2.37 13.10 11.62
N ASP A 139 -2.97 11.96 11.29
CA ASP A 139 -3.41 10.96 12.27
C ASP A 139 -2.37 9.82 12.37
N PRO A 140 -1.70 9.64 13.51
CA PRO A 140 -0.70 8.59 13.69
C PRO A 140 -1.29 7.18 13.64
N ASN A 141 -2.62 7.03 13.74
CA ASN A 141 -3.29 5.74 13.63
C ASN A 141 -3.71 5.38 12.19
N ARG A 142 -3.56 6.31 11.24
CA ARG A 142 -4.02 6.17 9.85
C ARG A 142 -2.86 6.32 8.88
N ILE A 143 -1.84 5.48 9.07
CA ILE A 143 -0.62 5.48 8.25
C ILE A 143 -0.63 4.26 7.32
N ALA A 144 -0.58 4.49 6.01
CA ALA A 144 -0.26 3.45 5.04
C ALA A 144 1.16 3.59 4.52
N VAL A 145 1.80 2.46 4.19
CA VAL A 145 3.11 2.45 3.54
C VAL A 145 2.99 1.81 2.17
N VAL A 146 3.47 2.51 1.15
CA VAL A 146 3.47 2.09 -0.25
C VAL A 146 4.91 2.06 -0.73
N GLY A 147 5.33 1.00 -1.40
CA GLY A 147 6.69 0.93 -1.94
C GLY A 147 6.80 0.07 -3.19
N ARG A 148 7.87 0.28 -3.95
CA ARG A 148 8.19 -0.48 -5.17
C ARG A 148 9.43 -1.34 -4.98
N ALA A 149 9.50 -2.54 -5.54
CA ALA A 149 10.70 -3.39 -5.52
C ALA A 149 11.30 -3.52 -4.09
N GLY A 150 12.54 -3.05 -3.86
CA GLY A 150 13.15 -3.02 -2.53
C GLY A 150 12.44 -2.11 -1.52
N GLY A 151 11.80 -1.04 -1.96
CA GLY A 151 10.92 -0.22 -1.12
C GLY A 151 9.61 -0.94 -0.78
N GLY A 152 9.13 -1.82 -1.67
CA GLY A 152 8.00 -2.71 -1.40
C GLY A 152 8.33 -3.77 -0.35
N GLN A 153 9.57 -4.26 -0.34
CA GLN A 153 10.10 -5.10 0.73
C GLN A 153 10.13 -4.35 2.06
N LEU A 154 10.66 -3.13 2.09
CA LEU A 154 10.66 -2.30 3.32
C LEU A 154 9.24 -1.97 3.79
N ALA A 155 8.32 -1.66 2.88
CA ALA A 155 6.91 -1.40 3.20
C ALA A 155 6.26 -2.63 3.87
N ALA A 156 6.49 -3.82 3.32
CA ALA A 156 6.02 -5.06 3.91
C ALA A 156 6.70 -5.36 5.26
N LEU A 157 8.01 -5.17 5.39
CA LEU A 157 8.70 -5.34 6.68
C LEU A 157 8.16 -4.40 7.77
N LEU A 158 7.85 -3.14 7.44
CA LEU A 158 7.28 -2.20 8.40
C LEU A 158 5.87 -2.59 8.88
N GLY A 159 5.10 -3.28 8.04
CA GLY A 159 3.76 -3.76 8.41
C GLY A 159 3.76 -5.10 9.13
N LEU A 160 4.60 -6.05 8.69
CA LEU A 160 4.54 -7.45 9.13
C LEU A 160 5.54 -7.78 10.25
N ASN A 161 6.68 -7.08 10.31
CA ASN A 161 7.72 -7.33 11.31
C ASN A 161 7.54 -6.43 12.54
N HIS A 162 6.32 -6.36 13.09
CA HIS A 162 5.97 -5.45 14.18
C HIS A 162 6.47 -5.93 15.57
N ASP A 163 6.67 -7.24 15.73
CA ASP A 163 7.14 -7.87 16.97
C ASP A 163 8.54 -8.51 16.85
N GLY A 164 9.22 -8.39 15.71
CA GLY A 164 10.51 -9.04 15.53
C GLY A 164 11.70 -8.28 16.15
N PRO A 165 12.92 -8.86 16.08
CA PRO A 165 14.10 -8.34 16.77
C PRO A 165 14.41 -6.87 16.48
N VAL A 166 14.28 -6.47 15.21
CA VAL A 166 14.48 -5.07 14.76
C VAL A 166 13.41 -4.13 15.33
N ALA A 167 12.20 -4.65 15.57
CA ALA A 167 11.13 -3.88 16.20
C ALA A 167 11.35 -3.72 17.71
N THR A 168 11.92 -4.73 18.36
CA THR A 168 12.18 -4.79 19.81
C THR A 168 13.53 -4.22 20.24
N GLU A 169 14.50 -4.06 19.33
CA GLU A 169 15.78 -3.37 19.60
C GLU A 169 15.62 -1.85 19.78
N ALA A 170 14.44 -1.30 19.48
CA ALA A 170 14.12 0.08 19.80
C ALA A 170 13.88 0.24 21.30
N ASP A 171 14.43 1.31 21.88
CA ASP A 171 14.20 1.71 23.27
C ASP A 171 12.70 1.67 23.61
N PRO A 172 12.28 0.98 24.71
CA PRO A 172 10.88 0.86 25.13
C PRO A 172 10.16 2.19 25.31
N GLN A 173 10.89 3.30 25.48
CA GLN A 173 10.34 4.66 25.60
C GLN A 173 9.96 5.27 24.23
N GLN A 174 10.36 4.66 23.11
CA GLN A 174 10.07 5.16 21.79
C GLN A 174 8.61 4.92 21.40
N LEU A 175 8.01 5.91 20.74
CA LEU A 175 6.64 5.81 20.23
C LEU A 175 6.47 4.58 19.33
N PRO A 176 5.41 3.77 19.54
CA PRO A 176 5.13 2.62 18.71
C PRO A 176 4.77 3.07 17.28
N VAL A 177 5.33 2.39 16.29
CA VAL A 177 5.00 2.61 14.88
C VAL A 177 3.99 1.54 14.46
N ARG A 178 2.73 1.94 14.26
CA ARG A 178 1.66 1.06 13.77
C ARG A 178 1.29 1.42 12.35
N ILE A 179 1.45 0.47 11.43
CA ILE A 179 1.04 0.63 10.04
C ILE A 179 -0.39 0.10 9.89
N ALA A 180 -1.28 0.92 9.35
CA ALA A 180 -2.68 0.58 9.15
C ALA A 180 -2.95 -0.14 7.83
N ALA A 181 -2.11 0.06 6.80
CA ALA A 181 -2.20 -0.63 5.52
C ALA A 181 -0.85 -0.68 4.80
N VAL A 182 -0.62 -1.74 4.03
CA VAL A 182 0.59 -1.93 3.22
C VAL A 182 0.22 -2.05 1.74
N CYS A 183 0.99 -1.42 0.86
CA CYS A 183 0.93 -1.67 -0.57
C CYS A 183 2.33 -1.91 -1.15
N GLY A 184 2.53 -3.07 -1.79
CA GLY A 184 3.76 -3.43 -2.48
C GLY A 184 3.58 -3.48 -3.99
N VAL A 185 4.39 -2.74 -4.73
CA VAL A 185 4.45 -2.75 -6.21
C VAL A 185 5.68 -3.51 -6.68
N ASN A 186 5.50 -4.63 -7.37
CA ASN A 186 6.56 -5.59 -7.70
C ASN A 186 7.48 -5.86 -6.48
N PRO A 187 6.94 -6.10 -5.27
CA PRO A 187 7.73 -6.11 -4.06
C PRO A 187 8.68 -7.31 -4.02
N VAL A 188 9.88 -7.09 -3.52
CA VAL A 188 10.74 -8.19 -3.05
C VAL A 188 10.16 -8.68 -1.72
N THR A 189 9.99 -9.98 -1.54
CA THR A 189 9.33 -10.54 -0.33
C THR A 189 10.13 -11.66 0.33
N HIS A 190 11.01 -12.30 -0.44
CA HIS A 190 11.81 -13.43 -0.02
C HIS A 190 13.11 -13.48 -0.84
N LEU A 191 14.20 -12.98 -0.26
CA LEU A 191 15.50 -12.89 -0.92
C LEU A 191 16.00 -14.26 -1.44
N PRO A 192 15.93 -15.37 -0.66
CA PRO A 192 16.47 -16.66 -1.11
C PRO A 192 15.75 -17.28 -2.32
N THR A 193 14.66 -16.68 -2.82
CA THR A 193 13.93 -17.16 -4.00
C THR A 193 13.78 -16.07 -5.06
N LEU A 194 14.64 -15.05 -5.04
CA LEU A 194 14.67 -14.04 -6.10
C LEU A 194 15.24 -14.60 -7.41
N GLY A 195 16.05 -15.65 -7.33
CA GLY A 195 16.65 -16.32 -8.48
C GLY A 195 18.17 -16.20 -8.50
N PRO A 196 18.86 -17.01 -9.33
CA PRO A 196 20.31 -17.19 -9.28
C PRO A 196 21.10 -15.91 -9.61
N ASP A 197 20.53 -14.98 -10.38
CA ASP A 197 21.18 -13.69 -10.64
C ASP A 197 21.32 -12.83 -9.37
N HIS A 198 20.45 -13.04 -8.39
CA HIS A 198 20.49 -12.35 -7.10
C HIS A 198 21.42 -13.02 -6.09
N ASP A 199 21.85 -14.26 -6.32
CA ASP A 199 22.79 -14.97 -5.43
C ASP A 199 24.24 -14.49 -5.58
N LYS A 200 24.55 -13.81 -6.69
CA LYS A 200 25.88 -13.27 -6.99
C LYS A 200 26.28 -12.24 -5.93
N ALA A 201 27.55 -12.24 -5.51
CA ALA A 201 28.09 -11.25 -4.57
C ALA A 201 27.90 -9.80 -5.04
N SER A 202 27.87 -9.57 -6.35
CA SER A 202 27.67 -8.27 -6.98
C SER A 202 26.20 -7.85 -7.11
N SER A 203 25.24 -8.68 -6.68
CA SER A 203 23.81 -8.34 -6.76
C SER A 203 23.44 -7.26 -5.74
N ALA A 204 22.34 -6.55 -6.01
CA ALA A 204 21.79 -5.59 -5.05
C ALA A 204 21.36 -6.27 -3.74
N ALA A 205 20.75 -7.45 -3.85
CA ALA A 205 20.32 -8.25 -2.70
C ALA A 205 21.50 -8.69 -1.83
N SER A 206 22.63 -9.08 -2.44
CA SER A 206 23.85 -9.42 -1.70
C SER A 206 24.48 -8.22 -1.02
N ARG A 207 24.53 -7.06 -1.70
CA ARG A 207 24.99 -5.80 -1.08
C ARG A 207 24.13 -5.38 0.11
N LEU A 208 22.81 -5.57 0.02
CA LEU A 208 21.88 -5.27 1.10
C LEU A 208 22.26 -6.02 2.37
N ILE A 209 22.56 -7.32 2.29
CA ILE A 209 22.84 -8.15 3.47
C ILE A 209 24.34 -8.30 3.80
N GLY A 210 25.23 -7.76 2.97
CA GLY A 210 26.68 -7.78 3.18
C GLY A 210 27.43 -8.98 2.60
N GLY A 211 26.81 -9.77 1.72
CA GLY A 211 27.43 -10.94 1.09
C GLY A 211 26.46 -11.80 0.28
N PRO A 212 26.94 -12.86 -0.39
CA PRO A 212 26.12 -13.74 -1.23
C PRO A 212 24.94 -14.35 -0.46
N LEU A 213 23.74 -14.34 -1.06
CA LEU A 213 22.53 -14.85 -0.41
C LEU A 213 22.63 -16.32 0.06
N PRO A 214 23.25 -17.26 -0.70
CA PRO A 214 23.39 -18.64 -0.23
C PRO A 214 24.29 -18.78 1.00
N GLU A 215 25.28 -17.89 1.16
CA GLU A 215 26.23 -17.91 2.27
C GLU A 215 25.65 -17.22 3.51
N LEU A 216 24.87 -16.14 3.32
CA LEU A 216 24.25 -15.36 4.39
C LEU A 216 22.75 -15.62 4.51
N ARG A 217 22.36 -16.90 4.54
CA ARG A 217 20.95 -17.32 4.48
C ARG A 217 20.07 -16.73 5.59
N GLU A 218 20.54 -16.69 6.84
CA GLU A 218 19.73 -16.13 7.93
C GLU A 218 19.56 -14.61 7.80
N ALA A 219 20.59 -13.88 7.36
CA ALA A 219 20.46 -12.46 7.07
C ALA A 219 19.50 -12.21 5.89
N ALA A 220 19.55 -13.06 4.86
CA ALA A 220 18.62 -13.02 3.74
C ALA A 220 17.17 -13.27 4.20
N LEU A 221 16.95 -14.21 5.11
CA LEU A 221 15.63 -14.49 5.69
C LEU A 221 15.17 -13.37 6.64
N ALA A 222 16.07 -12.75 7.40
CA ALA A 222 15.75 -11.60 8.25
C ALA A 222 15.29 -10.38 7.42
N ALA A 223 15.83 -10.23 6.22
CA ALA A 223 15.41 -9.23 5.24
C ALA A 223 14.18 -9.68 4.40
N SER A 224 13.52 -10.80 4.72
CA SER A 224 12.42 -11.32 3.91
C SER A 224 11.07 -11.12 4.60
N PRO A 225 10.20 -10.19 4.16
CA PRO A 225 8.88 -9.99 4.75
C PRO A 225 8.02 -11.25 4.86
N LEU A 226 8.20 -12.19 3.92
CA LEU A 226 7.52 -13.49 3.93
C LEU A 226 7.72 -14.27 5.25
N ARG A 227 8.85 -14.07 5.94
CA ARG A 227 9.14 -14.71 7.23
C ARG A 227 8.21 -14.26 8.37
N TYR A 228 7.59 -13.09 8.24
CA TYR A 228 6.92 -12.41 9.34
C TYR A 228 5.40 -12.35 9.21
N ALA A 229 4.82 -12.89 8.13
CA ALA A 229 3.37 -12.90 7.95
C ALA A 229 2.69 -13.65 9.12
N SER A 230 1.80 -12.97 9.82
CA SER A 230 1.19 -13.43 11.06
C SER A 230 -0.23 -12.85 11.26
N PRO A 231 -1.07 -13.48 12.10
CA PRO A 231 -2.39 -12.93 12.42
C PRO A 231 -2.28 -11.54 13.04
N GLY A 232 -3.16 -10.62 12.66
CA GLY A 232 -3.16 -9.23 13.15
C GLY A 232 -2.36 -8.26 12.30
N ASP A 233 -1.62 -8.73 11.30
CA ASP A 233 -0.96 -7.89 10.30
C ASP A 233 -1.97 -7.00 9.54
N PRO A 234 -1.53 -5.82 9.06
CA PRO A 234 -2.41 -4.89 8.37
C PRO A 234 -2.90 -5.44 7.02
N PRO A 235 -4.09 -4.99 6.55
CA PRO A 235 -4.51 -5.22 5.19
C PRO A 235 -3.42 -4.87 4.18
N THR A 236 -3.19 -5.77 3.22
CA THR A 236 -2.05 -5.69 2.31
C THR A 236 -2.50 -5.80 0.86
N LEU A 237 -2.16 -4.80 0.05
CA LEU A 237 -2.32 -4.81 -1.40
C LEU A 237 -0.98 -5.14 -2.08
N LEU A 238 -0.97 -6.15 -2.93
CA LEU A 238 0.18 -6.54 -3.74
C LEU A 238 -0.16 -6.33 -5.21
N ILE A 239 0.59 -5.49 -5.89
CA ILE A 239 0.47 -5.24 -7.32
C ILE A 239 1.73 -5.78 -7.98
N HIS A 240 1.61 -6.73 -8.90
CA HIS A 240 2.76 -7.34 -9.55
C HIS A 240 2.58 -7.42 -11.07
N GLN A 241 3.61 -7.06 -11.82
CA GLN A 241 3.69 -7.32 -13.25
C GLN A 241 4.13 -8.77 -13.50
N ARG A 242 3.34 -9.53 -14.26
CA ARG A 242 3.55 -10.97 -14.51
C ARG A 242 4.96 -11.30 -14.99
N ASN A 243 5.48 -10.48 -15.90
CA ASN A 243 6.79 -10.66 -16.53
C ASN A 243 7.79 -9.58 -16.09
N ALA A 244 7.75 -9.16 -14.82
CA ALA A 244 8.74 -8.23 -14.29
C ALA A 244 10.16 -8.83 -14.42
N PRO A 245 11.14 -8.10 -14.98
CA PRO A 245 12.45 -8.66 -15.29
C PRO A 245 13.30 -8.97 -14.07
N SER A 246 13.18 -8.17 -12.99
CA SER A 246 14.09 -8.25 -11.84
C SER A 246 13.49 -8.97 -10.63
N VAL A 247 12.17 -8.95 -10.48
CA VAL A 247 11.47 -9.53 -9.33
C VAL A 247 10.40 -10.49 -9.87
N PRO A 248 10.52 -11.80 -9.64
CA PRO A 248 9.55 -12.75 -10.17
C PRO A 248 8.20 -12.63 -9.44
N VAL A 249 7.09 -12.82 -10.18
CA VAL A 249 5.72 -12.74 -9.65
C VAL A 249 5.47 -13.66 -8.45
N SER A 250 6.20 -14.79 -8.38
CA SER A 250 6.17 -15.75 -7.28
C SER A 250 6.47 -15.12 -5.91
N GLN A 251 7.16 -13.98 -5.87
CA GLN A 251 7.37 -13.21 -4.66
C GLN A 251 6.03 -12.74 -4.08
N SER A 252 5.19 -12.07 -4.87
CA SER A 252 3.89 -11.63 -4.39
C SER A 252 2.90 -12.78 -4.18
N GLU A 253 2.94 -13.81 -5.02
CA GLU A 253 2.07 -14.99 -4.84
C GLU A 253 2.32 -15.68 -3.50
N ARG A 254 3.61 -15.88 -3.13
CA ARG A 254 3.96 -16.53 -1.87
C ARG A 254 3.61 -15.68 -0.66
N LEU A 255 3.85 -14.37 -0.70
CA LEU A 255 3.46 -13.48 0.39
C LEU A 255 1.94 -13.39 0.53
N HIS A 256 1.20 -13.28 -0.57
CA HIS A 256 -0.26 -13.29 -0.56
C HIS A 256 -0.81 -14.56 0.09
N ALA A 257 -0.30 -15.74 -0.32
CA ALA A 257 -0.72 -17.01 0.25
C ALA A 257 -0.42 -17.11 1.75
N ALA A 258 0.76 -16.65 2.20
CA ALA A 258 1.12 -16.64 3.62
C ALA A 258 0.20 -15.73 4.44
N LEU A 259 -0.10 -14.52 3.93
CA LEU A 259 -1.02 -13.59 4.57
C LEU A 259 -2.45 -14.16 4.65
N GLN A 260 -2.94 -14.78 3.58
CA GLN A 260 -4.25 -15.44 3.59
C GLN A 260 -4.30 -16.61 4.59
N ALA A 261 -3.23 -17.42 4.66
CA ALA A 261 -3.13 -18.50 5.64
C ALA A 261 -3.12 -17.99 7.08
N ALA A 262 -2.60 -16.78 7.32
CA ALA A 262 -2.63 -16.10 8.61
C ALA A 262 -3.97 -15.37 8.91
N GLY A 263 -4.95 -15.42 8.00
CA GLY A 263 -6.24 -14.74 8.16
C GLY A 263 -6.21 -13.24 7.89
N VAL A 264 -5.13 -12.73 7.26
CA VAL A 264 -4.95 -11.32 6.94
C VAL A 264 -5.66 -10.97 5.63
N ASN A 265 -6.32 -9.81 5.58
CA ASN A 265 -6.90 -9.31 4.33
C ASN A 265 -5.80 -8.93 3.35
N SER A 266 -5.48 -9.84 2.43
CA SER A 266 -4.53 -9.62 1.36
C SER A 266 -5.24 -9.59 0.00
N GLN A 267 -4.91 -8.61 -0.84
CA GLN A 267 -5.36 -8.53 -2.22
C GLN A 267 -4.14 -8.60 -3.15
N LEU A 268 -4.16 -9.52 -4.12
CA LEU A 268 -3.12 -9.66 -5.14
C LEU A 268 -3.66 -9.29 -6.52
N VAL A 269 -2.98 -8.38 -7.21
CA VAL A 269 -3.30 -7.91 -8.56
C VAL A 269 -2.12 -8.20 -9.48
N ILE A 270 -2.25 -9.22 -10.34
CA ILE A 270 -1.26 -9.58 -11.36
C ILE A 270 -1.63 -8.92 -12.69
N ARG A 271 -0.66 -8.34 -13.38
CA ARG A 271 -0.89 -7.52 -14.58
C ARG A 271 0.10 -7.86 -15.69
N ASP A 272 -0.36 -7.85 -16.93
CA ASP A 272 0.48 -8.20 -18.09
C ASP A 272 1.24 -6.99 -18.67
N GLU A 273 0.68 -5.79 -18.52
CA GLU A 273 1.27 -4.56 -19.07
C GLU A 273 2.51 -4.10 -18.29
N ALA A 274 3.56 -3.72 -19.03
CA ALA A 274 4.86 -3.33 -18.49
C ALA A 274 4.87 -1.98 -17.76
N ASP A 275 3.91 -1.11 -18.05
CA ASP A 275 3.93 0.27 -17.57
C ASP A 275 2.54 0.70 -17.10
N ALA A 276 2.16 0.30 -15.87
CA ALA A 276 1.18 1.11 -15.16
C ALA A 276 1.84 1.83 -14.01
N LYS A 277 2.19 3.05 -14.36
CA LYS A 277 2.45 4.13 -13.43
C LYS A 277 1.28 4.21 -12.46
N LEU A 278 1.58 4.36 -11.18
CA LEU A 278 0.59 4.67 -10.15
C LEU A 278 0.18 6.14 -10.31
N THR A 279 -0.55 6.49 -11.36
CA THR A 279 -1.07 7.85 -11.58
C THR A 279 -2.55 7.92 -11.23
N ALA A 280 -3.05 9.13 -10.95
CA ALA A 280 -4.45 9.38 -10.62
C ALA A 280 -5.45 8.80 -11.63
N THR A 281 -5.10 8.84 -12.92
CA THR A 281 -5.96 8.41 -14.03
C THR A 281 -5.81 6.92 -14.37
N SER A 282 -4.80 6.25 -13.82
CA SER A 282 -4.58 4.83 -14.08
C SER A 282 -5.55 3.95 -13.28
N HIS A 283 -5.92 2.80 -13.83
CA HIS A 283 -6.69 1.78 -13.10
C HIS A 283 -6.02 1.39 -11.78
N LEU A 284 -4.68 1.32 -11.77
CA LEU A 284 -3.93 1.05 -10.56
C LEU A 284 -4.03 2.15 -9.51
N GLY A 285 -3.97 3.41 -9.92
CA GLY A 285 -4.15 4.54 -9.02
C GLY A 285 -5.54 4.53 -8.39
N GLN A 286 -6.58 4.27 -9.19
CA GLN A 286 -7.94 4.13 -8.68
C GLN A 286 -8.07 2.95 -7.70
N LEU A 287 -7.43 1.82 -8.01
CA LEU A 287 -7.39 0.65 -7.11
C LEU A 287 -6.66 0.98 -5.80
N LEU A 288 -5.54 1.70 -5.87
CA LEU A 288 -4.81 2.16 -4.70
C LEU A 288 -5.68 3.08 -3.83
N VAL A 289 -6.36 4.06 -4.41
CA VAL A 289 -7.29 4.95 -3.67
C VAL A 289 -8.41 4.13 -3.04
N ALA A 290 -9.05 3.23 -3.77
CA ALA A 290 -10.13 2.41 -3.24
C ALA A 290 -9.65 1.50 -2.09
N PHE A 291 -8.42 0.99 -2.15
CA PHE A 291 -7.80 0.26 -1.05
C PHE A 291 -7.56 1.18 0.16
N LEU A 292 -6.90 2.32 -0.04
CA LEU A 292 -6.59 3.29 1.01
C LEU A 292 -7.85 3.84 1.69
N ASP A 293 -8.89 4.17 0.93
CA ASP A 293 -10.16 4.69 1.44
C ASP A 293 -10.80 3.67 2.39
N ARG A 294 -10.85 2.39 1.96
CA ARG A 294 -11.41 1.30 2.78
C ARG A 294 -10.62 1.04 4.06
N THR A 295 -9.30 1.21 4.04
CA THR A 295 -8.43 0.90 5.19
C THR A 295 -8.19 2.07 6.12
N LEU A 296 -8.06 3.27 5.57
CA LEU A 296 -7.69 4.47 6.32
C LEU A 296 -8.90 5.35 6.59
N ILE A 297 -9.88 5.43 5.69
CA ILE A 297 -11.06 6.29 5.84
C ILE A 297 -12.24 5.42 6.30
N VAL A 298 -12.10 4.81 7.48
CA VAL A 298 -13.26 4.23 8.15
C VAL A 298 -14.15 5.38 8.58
N ILE A 299 -15.18 5.69 7.79
CA ILE A 299 -16.32 6.46 8.27
C ILE A 299 -16.93 5.58 9.37
N PRO A 300 -16.99 6.00 10.64
CA PRO A 300 -17.77 5.26 11.61
C PRO A 300 -19.19 5.20 11.05
N THR A 301 -19.65 3.99 10.74
CA THR A 301 -21.05 3.79 10.39
C THR A 301 -21.80 4.08 11.69
N SER A 302 -22.23 5.32 11.87
CA SER A 302 -23.15 5.66 12.93
C SER A 302 -24.45 4.93 12.61
N VAL A 303 -24.58 3.73 13.16
CA VAL A 303 -25.88 3.07 13.28
C VAL A 303 -26.65 3.95 14.26
N ILE A 304 -27.53 4.80 13.74
CA ILE A 304 -28.55 5.45 14.56
C ILE A 304 -29.47 4.31 15.01
N VAL A 305 -29.21 3.79 16.21
CA VAL A 305 -30.19 2.96 16.92
C VAL A 305 -31.28 3.94 17.34
N THR A 306 -32.33 4.03 16.53
CA THR A 306 -33.58 4.62 16.99
C THR A 306 -34.11 3.69 18.07
N ALA A 307 -34.07 4.13 19.31
CA ALA A 307 -34.78 3.45 20.38
C ALA A 307 -36.26 3.48 20.03
N ASP A 308 -36.87 2.30 19.93
CA ASP A 308 -38.31 2.16 19.77
C ASP A 308 -39.01 2.84 20.97
N PRO A 309 -39.90 3.82 20.77
CA PRO A 309 -40.58 4.50 21.87
C PRO A 309 -41.62 3.61 22.61
N ALA A 310 -41.74 2.32 22.29
CA ALA A 310 -42.78 1.44 22.82
C ALA A 310 -42.45 0.67 24.11
N SER A 311 -41.59 1.17 25.00
CA SER A 311 -41.38 0.55 26.33
C SER A 311 -41.45 1.52 27.51
N ARG A 312 -42.42 2.44 27.47
CA ARG A 312 -42.96 3.08 28.67
C ARG A 312 -44.46 2.80 28.75
N GLU A 313 -44.79 1.66 29.34
CA GLU A 313 -46.00 1.44 30.17
C GLU A 313 -46.09 -0.05 30.55
N ALA A 314 -45.57 -0.37 31.73
CA ALA A 314 -46.03 -1.45 32.62
C ALA A 314 -45.15 -1.45 33.88
N GLY A 315 -45.64 -0.82 34.94
CA GLY A 315 -44.98 -0.74 36.25
C GLY A 315 -45.52 0.42 37.07
#